data_AF-A0A3L7YA54-F1
#
_entry.id   AF-A0A3L7YA54-F1
#
_cell.length_a   1.000
_cell.length_b   1.000
_cell.length_c   1.000
_cell.angle_alpha   90.00
_cell.angle_beta   90.00
_cell.angle_gamma   90.00
#
_symmetry.space_group_name_H-M   'P 1'
#
loop_
_entity.id
_entity.type
_entity.pdbx_description
1 polymer ?
#
loop_
_entity_poly.entity_id
_entity_poly.type
_entity_poly.pdbx_seq_one_letter_code
_entity_poly.pdbx_strand_id
1 'polypeptide(L)'
;MSGPPTIPHQSTASPSPEVDAYIETCPESSRARLIMLREAIREEAPHATERIAYGTATWHAGENIIHIGGYARHVGVYPGTEAMIAFEDEVQGFVTSKGAIQFPHDRELPLDLVRRLTRWRVDHIAAKGGGRGKASVESVRDPGPIHFEATLHQSEASGAACFVDFPWDLRETFGKGNLVPVVATWDDRVEYRGSLARMGGEHAMLLCRKDVLAELGKGPGEVVHVTVTLDLAPREADVPDALATAIDAEPGARAAWEALSPSMRREFALWIADAKRPETRDARLSKAIPMILSRKRLKG
;
A
#
# COMPACT_ATOMS: atom_id res chain seq x y z
N MET A 1 -14.92 51.95 -13.72
CA MET A 1 -15.74 50.72 -13.73
C MET A 1 -14.84 49.58 -14.18
N SER A 2 -14.12 48.97 -13.24
CA SER A 2 -13.29 47.80 -13.54
C SER A 2 -14.13 46.57 -13.25
N GLY A 3 -14.46 45.82 -14.29
CA GLY A 3 -15.21 44.56 -14.16
C GLY A 3 -14.46 43.55 -13.30
N PRO A 4 -15.16 42.57 -12.70
CA PRO A 4 -14.53 41.57 -11.87
C PRO A 4 -13.54 40.72 -12.70
N PRO A 5 -12.46 40.22 -12.10
CA PRO A 5 -11.46 39.42 -12.79
C PRO A 5 -12.08 38.11 -13.28
N THR A 6 -11.93 37.83 -14.57
CA THR A 6 -12.32 36.56 -15.20
C THR A 6 -11.52 35.42 -14.57
N ILE A 7 -12.20 34.54 -13.85
CA ILE A 7 -11.64 33.25 -13.41
C ILE A 7 -11.44 32.40 -14.68
N PRO A 8 -10.25 31.80 -14.90
CA PRO A 8 -10.05 30.96 -16.07
C PRO A 8 -11.03 29.78 -16.01
N HIS A 9 -11.88 29.65 -17.03
CA HIS A 9 -12.71 28.48 -17.25
C HIS A 9 -11.78 27.28 -17.49
N GLN A 10 -11.51 26.49 -16.45
CA GLN A 10 -10.86 25.21 -16.60
C GLN A 10 -11.80 24.29 -17.41
N SER A 11 -11.26 23.66 -18.44
CA SER A 11 -12.00 22.78 -19.37
C SER A 11 -12.71 21.67 -18.59
N THR A 12 -14.03 21.59 -18.73
CA THR A 12 -14.87 20.56 -18.11
C THR A 12 -14.80 19.28 -18.93
N ALA A 13 -14.59 18.13 -18.29
CA ALA A 13 -14.63 16.84 -18.99
C ALA A 13 -16.07 16.47 -19.42
N SER A 14 -16.21 16.00 -20.66
CA SER A 14 -17.49 15.50 -21.19
C SER A 14 -17.88 14.16 -20.57
N PRO A 15 -19.19 13.85 -20.43
CA PRO A 15 -19.65 12.56 -19.92
C PRO A 15 -19.18 11.39 -20.80
N SER A 16 -18.79 10.27 -20.17
CA SER A 16 -18.29 9.07 -20.85
C SER A 16 -19.41 8.09 -21.25
N PRO A 17 -19.52 7.70 -22.55
CA PRO A 17 -20.44 6.65 -22.99
C PRO A 17 -20.17 5.28 -22.37
N GLU A 18 -18.94 5.00 -21.94
CA GLU A 18 -18.60 3.74 -21.27
C GLU A 18 -19.23 3.66 -19.87
N VAL A 19 -19.32 4.80 -19.19
CA VAL A 19 -19.99 4.90 -17.88
C VAL A 19 -21.50 4.81 -18.03
N ASP A 20 -22.06 5.36 -19.12
CA ASP A 20 -23.49 5.19 -19.45
C ASP A 20 -23.83 3.70 -19.62
N ALA A 21 -23.08 3.00 -20.48
CA ALA A 21 -23.25 1.56 -20.69
C ALA A 21 -23.08 0.75 -19.40
N TYR A 22 -22.11 1.11 -18.55
CA TYR A 22 -21.93 0.47 -17.25
C TYR A 22 -23.17 0.61 -16.34
N ILE A 23 -23.73 1.82 -16.23
CA ILE A 23 -24.92 2.07 -15.40
C ILE A 23 -26.11 1.25 -15.93
N GLU A 24 -26.26 1.12 -17.25
CA GLU A 24 -27.30 0.28 -17.86
C GLU A 24 -27.15 -1.21 -17.49
N THR A 25 -25.92 -1.72 -17.35
CA THR A 25 -25.72 -3.11 -16.91
C THR A 25 -25.99 -3.35 -15.41
N CYS A 26 -26.04 -2.28 -14.61
CA CYS A 26 -26.29 -2.39 -13.17
C CYS A 26 -27.78 -2.73 -12.87
N PRO A 27 -28.07 -3.31 -11.68
CA PRO A 27 -29.44 -3.55 -11.26
C PRO A 27 -30.29 -2.29 -11.30
N GLU A 28 -31.54 -2.40 -11.78
CA GLU A 28 -32.47 -1.28 -11.92
C GLU A 28 -32.64 -0.49 -10.60
N SER A 29 -32.66 -1.21 -9.47
CA SER A 29 -32.73 -0.63 -8.11
C SER A 29 -31.58 0.32 -7.76
N SER A 30 -30.46 0.26 -8.50
CA SER A 30 -29.27 1.07 -8.27
C SER A 30 -29.05 2.19 -9.30
N ARG A 31 -29.66 2.10 -10.50
CA ARG A 31 -29.33 3.00 -11.62
C ARG A 31 -29.58 4.47 -11.32
N ALA A 32 -30.75 4.80 -10.79
CA ALA A 32 -31.08 6.19 -10.43
C ALA A 32 -30.11 6.76 -9.39
N ARG A 33 -29.73 5.95 -8.39
CA ARG A 33 -28.76 6.36 -7.36
C ARG A 33 -27.36 6.53 -7.94
N LEU A 34 -26.94 5.69 -8.89
CA LEU A 34 -25.66 5.86 -9.60
C LEU A 34 -25.62 7.15 -10.42
N ILE A 35 -26.73 7.54 -11.04
CA ILE A 35 -26.84 8.82 -11.77
C ILE A 35 -26.69 9.99 -10.78
N MET A 36 -27.40 9.96 -9.65
CA MET A 36 -27.28 11.00 -8.61
C MET A 36 -25.85 11.09 -8.05
N LEU A 37 -25.18 9.95 -7.83
CA LEU A 37 -23.77 9.92 -7.40
C LEU A 37 -22.86 10.52 -8.46
N ARG A 38 -23.05 10.14 -9.73
CA ARG A 38 -22.27 10.66 -10.86
C ARG A 38 -22.39 12.18 -10.98
N GLU A 39 -23.59 12.72 -10.88
CA GLU A 39 -23.81 14.17 -10.89
C GLU A 39 -23.08 14.87 -9.73
N ALA A 40 -23.25 14.35 -8.51
CA ALA A 40 -22.56 14.86 -7.32
C ALA A 40 -21.03 14.85 -7.47
N ILE A 41 -20.47 13.79 -8.05
CA ILE A 41 -19.02 13.66 -8.26
C ILE A 41 -18.54 14.64 -9.34
N ARG A 42 -19.31 14.84 -10.41
CA ARG A 42 -18.95 15.78 -11.49
C ARG A 42 -18.98 17.24 -11.05
N GLU A 43 -19.90 17.61 -10.16
CA GLU A 43 -19.94 18.96 -9.56
C GLU A 43 -18.64 19.27 -8.81
N GLU A 44 -18.10 18.28 -8.10
CA GLU A 44 -16.91 18.43 -7.24
C GLU A 44 -15.59 18.17 -7.98
N ALA A 45 -15.64 17.37 -9.05
CA ALA A 45 -14.47 17.00 -9.84
C ALA A 45 -14.68 17.27 -11.35
N PRO A 46 -14.97 18.52 -11.78
CA PRO A 46 -15.30 18.84 -13.16
C PRO A 46 -14.17 18.57 -14.17
N HIS A 47 -12.93 18.45 -13.69
CA HIS A 47 -11.74 18.16 -14.50
C HIS A 47 -11.39 16.67 -14.55
N ALA A 48 -12.09 15.82 -13.78
CA ALA A 48 -11.80 14.41 -13.74
C ALA A 48 -12.30 13.68 -14.99
N THR A 49 -11.48 12.80 -15.52
CA THR A 49 -11.88 11.89 -16.61
C THR A 49 -12.71 10.74 -16.05
N GLU A 50 -13.90 10.57 -16.61
CA GLU A 50 -14.75 9.41 -16.40
C GLU A 50 -14.26 8.20 -17.19
N ARG A 51 -14.12 7.06 -16.54
CA ARG A 51 -13.69 5.80 -17.16
C ARG A 51 -14.19 4.59 -16.40
N ILE A 52 -14.07 3.40 -17.00
CA ILE A 52 -14.25 2.14 -16.28
C ILE A 52 -12.90 1.64 -15.74
N ALA A 53 -12.85 1.35 -14.45
CA ALA A 53 -11.71 0.70 -13.81
C ALA A 53 -12.19 -0.26 -12.73
N TYR A 54 -11.52 -1.41 -12.59
CA TYR A 54 -11.89 -2.47 -11.66
C TYR A 54 -13.36 -2.91 -11.78
N GLY A 55 -13.94 -2.82 -12.99
CA GLY A 55 -15.33 -3.15 -13.26
C GLY A 55 -16.35 -2.14 -12.73
N THR A 56 -15.94 -0.91 -12.41
CA THR A 56 -16.81 0.15 -11.84
C THR A 56 -16.59 1.50 -12.50
N ALA A 57 -17.60 2.38 -12.42
CA ALA A 57 -17.47 3.76 -12.87
C ALA A 57 -16.47 4.52 -11.99
N THR A 58 -15.54 5.22 -12.62
CA THR A 58 -14.35 5.80 -11.97
C THR A 58 -14.08 7.22 -12.46
N TRP A 59 -13.76 8.12 -11.53
CA TRP A 59 -13.26 9.47 -11.84
C TRP A 59 -11.77 9.55 -11.55
N HIS A 60 -11.01 10.06 -12.51
CA HIS A 60 -9.55 10.07 -12.47
C HIS A 60 -8.96 11.42 -12.90
N ALA A 61 -8.00 11.93 -12.11
CA ALA A 61 -7.20 13.10 -12.46
C ALA A 61 -5.75 12.87 -11.96
N GLY A 62 -4.92 12.25 -12.80
CA GLY A 62 -3.58 11.76 -12.41
C GLY A 62 -3.59 10.51 -11.51
N GLU A 63 -4.46 10.50 -10.50
CA GLU A 63 -4.81 9.38 -9.62
C GLU A 63 -6.33 9.13 -9.66
N ASN A 64 -6.79 7.96 -9.19
CA ASN A 64 -8.22 7.70 -9.01
C ASN A 64 -8.75 8.56 -7.85
N ILE A 65 -9.74 9.40 -8.13
CA ILE A 65 -10.42 10.23 -7.13
C ILE A 65 -11.40 9.36 -6.34
N ILE A 66 -12.33 8.73 -7.05
CA ILE A 66 -13.43 7.96 -6.48
C ILE A 66 -13.99 6.97 -7.49
N HIS A 67 -14.55 5.86 -7.01
CA HIS A 67 -15.31 4.90 -7.81
C HIS A 67 -16.73 4.74 -7.27
N ILE A 68 -17.67 4.34 -8.13
CA ILE A 68 -19.03 3.95 -7.73
C ILE A 68 -19.46 2.63 -8.37
N GLY A 69 -20.20 1.81 -7.60
CA GLY A 69 -20.66 0.49 -8.00
C GLY A 69 -22.15 0.26 -7.75
N GLY A 70 -22.86 -0.34 -8.71
CA GLY A 70 -24.28 -0.67 -8.59
C GLY A 70 -24.54 -2.09 -8.11
N TYR A 71 -25.29 -2.26 -7.02
CA TYR A 71 -25.67 -3.57 -6.49
C TYR A 71 -27.17 -3.65 -6.17
N ALA A 72 -27.68 -4.88 -6.03
CA ALA A 72 -29.11 -5.11 -5.88
C ALA A 72 -29.73 -4.45 -4.62
N ARG A 73 -28.93 -4.29 -3.55
CA ARG A 73 -29.39 -3.81 -2.22
C ARG A 73 -28.77 -2.47 -1.80
N HIS A 74 -27.73 -2.01 -2.48
CA HIS A 74 -27.00 -0.79 -2.15
C HIS A 74 -26.27 -0.23 -3.38
N VAL A 75 -25.79 1.01 -3.27
CA VAL A 75 -24.71 1.53 -4.12
C VAL A 75 -23.42 1.55 -3.31
N GLY A 76 -22.32 1.14 -3.93
CA GLY A 76 -20.98 1.20 -3.34
C GLY A 76 -20.27 2.49 -3.75
N VAL A 77 -19.61 3.14 -2.81
CA VAL A 77 -18.74 4.29 -3.05
C VAL A 77 -17.35 3.99 -2.51
N TYR A 78 -16.32 4.21 -3.34
CA TYR A 78 -14.95 3.81 -3.05
C TYR A 78 -14.01 5.01 -3.15
N PRO A 79 -13.88 5.82 -2.09
CA PRO A 79 -13.03 7.01 -2.08
C PRO A 79 -11.57 6.69 -1.72
N GLY A 80 -11.25 5.43 -1.38
CA GLY A 80 -9.92 5.00 -0.98
C GLY A 80 -9.67 5.16 0.52
N THR A 81 -8.58 4.54 1.02
CA THR A 81 -8.35 4.38 2.46
C THR A 81 -8.16 5.67 3.23
N GLU A 82 -7.47 6.64 2.65
CA GLU A 82 -7.18 7.89 3.36
C GLU A 82 -8.46 8.71 3.56
N ALA A 83 -9.36 8.70 2.58
CA ALA A 83 -10.67 9.34 2.74
C ALA A 83 -11.52 8.59 3.79
N MET A 84 -11.45 7.26 3.83
CA MET A 84 -12.15 6.48 4.86
C MET A 84 -11.68 6.79 6.27
N ILE A 85 -10.39 7.07 6.46
CA ILE A 85 -9.83 7.49 7.75
C ILE A 85 -10.25 8.93 8.07
N ALA A 86 -10.13 9.86 7.10
CA ALA A 86 -10.46 11.26 7.31
C ALA A 86 -11.94 11.51 7.63
N PHE A 87 -12.84 10.63 7.16
CA PHE A 87 -14.29 10.72 7.35
C PHE A 87 -14.84 9.62 8.27
N GLU A 88 -13.99 9.00 9.10
CA GLU A 88 -14.37 7.83 9.91
C GLU A 88 -15.60 8.08 10.79
N ASP A 89 -15.70 9.26 11.41
CA ASP A 89 -16.84 9.64 12.27
C ASP A 89 -18.15 9.80 11.49
N GLU A 90 -18.07 10.19 10.23
CA GLU A 90 -19.23 10.55 9.41
C GLU A 90 -19.84 9.35 8.67
N VAL A 91 -19.05 8.30 8.50
CA VAL A 91 -19.48 7.05 7.88
C VAL A 91 -20.02 6.04 8.90
N GLN A 92 -20.02 6.41 10.19
CA GLN A 92 -20.58 5.60 11.26
C GLN A 92 -22.06 5.29 10.97
N GLY A 93 -22.45 4.03 11.13
CA GLY A 93 -23.81 3.57 10.84
C GLY A 93 -24.06 3.10 9.40
N PHE A 94 -23.05 3.16 8.52
CA PHE A 94 -23.02 2.47 7.24
C PHE A 94 -22.13 1.23 7.28
N VAL A 95 -22.31 0.32 6.30
CA VAL A 95 -21.39 -0.80 6.11
C VAL A 95 -20.15 -0.27 5.40
N THR A 96 -18.99 -0.39 6.04
CA THR A 96 -17.72 0.14 5.54
C THR A 96 -16.65 -0.95 5.45
N SER A 97 -15.59 -0.65 4.70
CA SER A 97 -14.33 -1.40 4.67
C SER A 97 -13.17 -0.43 4.55
N LYS A 98 -11.93 -0.94 4.47
CA LYS A 98 -10.70 -0.13 4.39
C LYS A 98 -10.71 0.94 3.27
N GLY A 99 -11.54 0.83 2.24
CA GLY A 99 -11.61 1.84 1.17
C GLY A 99 -13.00 2.02 0.56
N ALA A 100 -14.06 1.60 1.26
CA ALA A 100 -15.41 1.57 0.69
C ALA A 100 -16.49 1.86 1.73
N ILE A 101 -17.60 2.40 1.24
CA ILE A 101 -18.86 2.63 1.97
C ILE A 101 -20.00 2.07 1.12
N GLN A 102 -20.96 1.40 1.75
CA GLN A 102 -22.18 0.96 1.09
C GLN A 102 -23.37 1.81 1.55
N PHE A 103 -24.05 2.45 0.61
CA PHE A 103 -25.28 3.19 0.87
C PHE A 103 -26.48 2.32 0.48
N PRO A 104 -27.24 1.79 1.47
CA PRO A 104 -28.35 0.90 1.20
C PRO A 104 -29.50 1.65 0.51
N HIS A 105 -30.29 0.92 -0.30
CA HIS A 105 -31.37 1.53 -1.09
C HIS A 105 -32.59 1.93 -0.25
N ASP A 106 -32.70 1.42 0.99
CA ASP A 106 -33.78 1.68 1.94
C ASP A 106 -33.59 2.98 2.75
N ARG A 107 -32.49 3.70 2.52
CA ARG A 107 -32.18 4.98 3.15
C ARG A 107 -31.93 6.06 2.10
N GLU A 108 -32.14 7.29 2.52
CA GLU A 108 -31.74 8.45 1.74
C GLU A 108 -30.25 8.37 1.38
N LEU A 109 -29.92 8.74 0.15
CA LEU A 109 -28.55 8.74 -0.33
C LEU A 109 -27.84 9.99 0.23
N PRO A 110 -26.79 9.87 1.06
CA PRO A 110 -26.13 11.01 1.69
C PRO A 110 -25.23 11.74 0.68
N LEU A 111 -25.86 12.46 -0.22
CA LEU A 111 -25.25 13.15 -1.35
C LEU A 111 -24.27 14.26 -0.92
N ASP A 112 -24.49 14.90 0.23
CA ASP A 112 -23.57 15.88 0.79
C ASP A 112 -22.24 15.23 1.23
N LEU A 113 -22.31 14.07 1.92
CA LEU A 113 -21.13 13.30 2.31
C LEU A 113 -20.31 12.88 1.09
N VAL A 114 -20.97 12.45 0.01
CA VAL A 114 -20.29 12.08 -1.24
C VAL A 114 -19.59 13.29 -1.88
N ARG A 115 -20.20 14.47 -1.84
CA ARG A 115 -19.56 15.69 -2.34
C ARG A 115 -18.32 16.05 -1.54
N ARG A 116 -18.44 16.06 -0.21
CA ARG A 116 -17.31 16.36 0.69
C ARG A 116 -16.17 15.35 0.56
N LEU A 117 -16.48 14.06 0.45
CA LEU A 117 -15.50 13.01 0.14
C LEU A 117 -14.79 13.26 -1.19
N THR A 118 -15.55 13.59 -2.24
CA THR A 118 -15.02 13.83 -3.58
C THR A 118 -14.13 15.07 -3.60
N ARG A 119 -14.60 16.18 -3.05
CA ARG A 119 -13.83 17.44 -2.91
C ARG A 119 -12.54 17.21 -2.15
N TRP A 120 -12.63 16.55 -0.99
CA TRP A 120 -11.46 16.20 -0.20
C TRP A 120 -10.48 15.34 -0.99
N ARG A 121 -10.96 14.36 -1.78
CA ARG A 121 -10.07 13.56 -2.65
C ARG A 121 -9.43 14.38 -3.75
N VAL A 122 -10.15 15.30 -4.39
CA VAL A 122 -9.60 16.22 -5.38
C VAL A 122 -8.50 17.08 -4.76
N ASP A 123 -8.78 17.72 -3.63
CA ASP A 123 -7.84 18.58 -2.91
C ASP A 123 -6.63 17.78 -2.40
N HIS A 124 -6.87 16.59 -1.85
CA HIS A 124 -5.82 15.71 -1.34
C HIS A 124 -4.95 15.14 -2.46
N ILE A 125 -5.52 14.81 -3.63
CA ILE A 125 -4.75 14.42 -4.82
C ILE A 125 -4.00 15.62 -5.40
N ALA A 126 -4.56 16.83 -5.38
CA ALA A 126 -3.88 18.04 -5.86
C ALA A 126 -2.75 18.47 -4.92
N ALA A 127 -2.95 18.37 -3.60
CA ALA A 127 -1.91 18.58 -2.58
C ALA A 127 -0.84 17.48 -2.65
N LYS A 128 -1.23 16.23 -2.91
CA LYS A 128 -0.33 15.15 -3.33
C LYS A 128 0.15 15.30 -4.76
N GLY A 129 -0.37 16.21 -5.56
CA GLY A 129 0.02 16.46 -6.96
C GLY A 129 1.38 17.13 -7.06
N GLY A 130 1.88 17.67 -5.95
CA GLY A 130 3.31 17.95 -5.73
C GLY A 130 4.15 16.71 -5.38
N GLY A 131 3.55 15.51 -5.34
CA GLY A 131 4.20 14.28 -4.89
C GLY A 131 3.33 13.01 -4.89
N ARG A 132 2.87 12.55 -6.08
CA ARG A 132 2.59 11.13 -6.47
C ARG A 132 1.58 11.07 -7.63
N GLY A 133 2.09 10.86 -8.85
CA GLY A 133 1.38 10.05 -9.84
C GLY A 133 1.53 8.56 -9.49
N LYS A 134 0.65 7.71 -10.04
CA LYS A 134 0.75 6.24 -10.02
C LYS A 134 2.19 5.77 -10.17
N ALA A 135 2.49 4.63 -9.55
CA ALA A 135 3.69 3.82 -9.76
C ALA A 135 3.99 3.55 -11.25
N SER A 136 4.57 4.54 -11.92
CA SER A 136 5.64 4.40 -12.88
C SER A 136 6.91 4.49 -12.05
N VAL A 137 7.71 3.42 -12.05
CA VAL A 137 9.12 3.38 -11.61
C VAL A 137 9.56 4.68 -10.91
N GLU A 138 9.28 4.83 -9.60
CA GLU A 138 9.92 5.89 -8.80
C GLU A 138 11.41 5.60 -9.01
N SER A 139 12.11 6.47 -9.76
CA SER A 139 13.55 6.43 -9.86
C SER A 139 14.04 6.67 -8.44
N VAL A 140 14.31 5.58 -7.72
CA VAL A 140 14.80 5.66 -6.36
C VAL A 140 16.05 6.51 -6.44
N ARG A 141 16.01 7.65 -5.76
CA ARG A 141 17.15 8.56 -5.70
C ARG A 141 18.14 7.94 -4.73
N ASP A 142 19.35 7.72 -5.20
CA ASP A 142 20.45 7.38 -4.31
C ASP A 142 21.07 8.69 -3.79
N PRO A 143 20.88 9.04 -2.50
CA PRO A 143 21.52 10.20 -1.89
C PRO A 143 23.00 9.94 -1.55
N GLY A 144 23.51 8.72 -1.78
CA GLY A 144 24.77 8.25 -1.23
C GLY A 144 24.65 7.79 0.22
N PRO A 145 25.77 7.48 0.88
CA PRO A 145 25.79 7.12 2.29
C PRO A 145 25.27 8.24 3.18
N ILE A 146 24.33 7.92 4.06
CA ILE A 146 23.77 8.82 5.05
C ILE A 146 24.24 8.37 6.43
N HIS A 147 24.82 9.30 7.18
CA HIS A 147 25.35 9.06 8.52
C HIS A 147 24.52 9.84 9.54
N PHE A 148 24.10 9.19 10.62
CA PHE A 148 23.45 9.86 11.73
C PHE A 148 23.66 9.12 13.04
N GLU A 149 23.55 9.86 14.14
CA GLU A 149 23.43 9.30 15.48
C GLU A 149 21.95 9.13 15.83
N ALA A 150 21.61 8.01 16.46
CA ALA A 150 20.26 7.78 16.96
C ALA A 150 20.24 6.95 18.23
N THR A 151 19.16 7.10 18.99
CA THR A 151 18.92 6.33 20.21
C THR A 151 18.19 5.03 19.86
N LEU A 152 18.60 3.91 20.46
CA LEU A 152 17.89 2.64 20.33
C LEU A 152 16.59 2.67 21.14
N HIS A 153 15.45 2.57 20.45
CA HIS A 153 14.13 2.45 21.06
C HIS A 153 13.72 0.99 21.13
N GLN A 154 13.08 0.58 22.24
CA GLN A 154 12.59 -0.78 22.39
C GLN A 154 11.34 -1.00 21.52
N SER A 155 11.30 -2.10 20.77
CA SER A 155 10.09 -2.47 20.03
C SER A 155 9.03 -3.07 20.96
N GLU A 156 7.83 -2.51 20.96
CA GLU A 156 6.67 -3.05 21.72
C GLU A 156 6.09 -4.32 21.08
N ALA A 157 6.22 -4.47 19.75
CA ALA A 157 5.67 -5.60 18.99
C ALA A 157 6.54 -6.87 19.08
N SER A 158 7.82 -6.71 19.38
CA SER A 158 8.80 -7.79 19.48
C SER A 158 9.75 -7.43 20.62
N GLY A 159 9.50 -7.95 21.82
CA GLY A 159 10.24 -7.61 23.05
C GLY A 159 11.75 -7.90 23.05
N ALA A 160 12.34 -8.29 21.93
CA ALA A 160 13.76 -8.55 21.77
C ALA A 160 14.47 -7.76 20.64
N ALA A 161 13.75 -6.91 19.90
CA ALA A 161 14.34 -6.06 18.85
C ALA A 161 14.24 -4.58 19.23
N CYS A 162 15.21 -3.78 18.81
CA CYS A 162 15.19 -2.33 18.95
C CYS A 162 15.01 -1.69 17.58
N PHE A 163 14.76 -0.38 17.54
CA PHE A 163 14.76 0.40 16.32
C PHE A 163 15.37 1.76 16.56
N VAL A 164 15.77 2.44 15.50
CA VAL A 164 16.14 3.85 15.53
C VAL A 164 15.20 4.64 14.62
N ASP A 165 14.93 5.88 14.99
CA ASP A 165 14.24 6.81 14.10
C ASP A 165 15.21 7.36 13.07
N PHE A 166 14.79 7.30 11.81
CA PHE A 166 15.48 7.93 10.70
C PHE A 166 15.08 9.42 10.67
N PRO A 167 16.04 10.34 10.78
CA PRO A 167 15.71 11.74 11.08
C PRO A 167 15.23 12.55 9.87
N TRP A 168 15.30 11.99 8.66
CA TRP A 168 14.86 12.66 7.42
C TRP A 168 13.59 12.05 6.83
N ASP A 169 12.90 12.82 5.98
CA ASP A 169 11.75 12.30 5.23
C ASP A 169 12.20 11.37 4.10
N LEU A 170 11.65 10.16 4.07
CA LEU A 170 12.05 9.13 3.09
C LEU A 170 11.81 9.55 1.64
N ARG A 171 10.74 10.30 1.39
CA ARG A 171 10.36 10.72 0.05
C ARG A 171 11.25 11.85 -0.45
N GLU A 172 11.62 12.78 0.41
CA GLU A 172 12.60 13.81 0.08
C GLU A 172 14.01 13.21 -0.13
N THR A 173 14.41 12.28 0.72
CA THR A 173 15.74 11.67 0.69
C THR A 173 15.92 10.69 -0.48
N PHE A 174 15.01 9.72 -0.61
CA PHE A 174 15.14 8.58 -1.53
C PHE A 174 14.17 8.62 -2.71
N GLY A 175 13.28 9.62 -2.78
CA GLY A 175 12.19 9.64 -3.75
C GLY A 175 11.10 8.61 -3.47
N LYS A 176 11.19 7.85 -2.37
CA LYS A 176 10.30 6.73 -2.02
C LYS A 176 9.78 6.88 -0.59
N GLY A 177 8.47 6.87 -0.42
CA GLY A 177 7.82 7.25 0.85
C GLY A 177 7.68 6.17 1.92
N ASN A 178 8.00 4.91 1.62
CA ASN A 178 7.93 3.80 2.57
C ASN A 178 8.72 2.59 2.05
N LEU A 179 9.13 1.69 2.95
CA LEU A 179 9.84 0.44 2.63
C LEU A 179 11.05 0.69 1.71
N VAL A 180 11.86 1.70 2.04
CA VAL A 180 13.09 2.00 1.29
C VAL A 180 14.10 0.89 1.60
N PRO A 181 14.54 0.10 0.61
CA PRO A 181 15.52 -0.95 0.85
C PRO A 181 16.88 -0.31 1.15
N VAL A 182 17.52 -0.73 2.24
CA VAL A 182 18.79 -0.15 2.66
C VAL A 182 19.75 -1.22 3.16
N VAL A 183 21.05 -0.94 3.03
CA VAL A 183 22.11 -1.57 3.83
C VAL A 183 22.44 -0.60 4.96
N ALA A 184 22.35 -1.07 6.20
CA ALA A 184 22.67 -0.30 7.38
C ALA A 184 23.92 -0.86 8.05
N THR A 185 24.86 0.02 8.38
CA THR A 185 26.06 -0.30 9.15
C THR A 185 25.98 0.41 10.50
N TRP A 186 26.11 -0.35 11.58
CA TRP A 186 25.97 0.10 12.95
C TRP A 186 27.35 0.21 13.62
N ASP A 187 27.64 1.38 14.19
CA ASP A 187 28.95 1.76 14.75
C ASP A 187 30.14 1.39 13.84
N ASP A 188 29.96 1.48 12.52
CA ASP A 188 30.92 1.06 11.49
C ASP A 188 31.45 -0.39 11.62
N ARG A 189 30.72 -1.24 12.34
CA ARG A 189 31.14 -2.61 12.68
C ARG A 189 30.19 -3.67 12.14
N VAL A 190 28.90 -3.50 12.37
CA VAL A 190 27.91 -4.54 12.08
C VAL A 190 27.05 -4.11 10.92
N GLU A 191 27.06 -4.85 9.82
CA GLU A 191 26.25 -4.55 8.64
C GLU A 191 25.00 -5.45 8.59
N TYR A 192 23.86 -4.85 8.24
CA TYR A 192 22.62 -5.57 8.02
C TYR A 192 21.78 -4.94 6.90
N ARG A 193 21.20 -5.80 6.05
CA ARG A 193 20.27 -5.41 4.99
C ARG A 193 18.83 -5.36 5.47
N GLY A 194 18.25 -4.17 5.51
CA GLY A 194 16.91 -3.92 6.03
C GLY A 194 16.06 -3.03 5.12
N SER A 195 15.05 -2.43 5.72
CA SER A 195 14.25 -1.39 5.08
C SER A 195 13.88 -0.31 6.08
N LEU A 196 13.91 0.95 5.63
CA LEU A 196 13.31 2.06 6.34
C LEU A 196 11.79 1.99 6.14
N ALA A 197 11.05 1.87 7.23
CA ALA A 197 9.61 1.67 7.20
C ALA A 197 8.89 2.76 8.00
N ARG A 198 7.82 3.31 7.42
CA ARG A 198 6.88 4.19 8.12
C ARG A 198 5.79 3.31 8.74
N MET A 199 5.86 3.13 10.05
CA MET A 199 4.98 2.25 10.84
C MET A 199 4.06 3.07 11.77
N GLY A 200 3.38 4.08 11.22
CA GLY A 200 2.39 4.90 11.95
C GLY A 200 2.95 6.00 12.87
N GLY A 201 4.25 6.02 13.13
CA GLY A 201 4.93 7.10 13.86
C GLY A 201 5.27 8.33 13.00
N GLU A 202 5.76 9.39 13.66
CA GLU A 202 6.18 10.65 13.04
C GLU A 202 7.35 10.42 12.05
N HIS A 203 8.36 9.66 12.50
CA HIS A 203 9.54 9.30 11.73
C HIS A 203 9.45 7.89 11.13
N ALA A 204 10.23 7.66 10.07
CA ALA A 204 10.48 6.30 9.60
C ALA A 204 11.44 5.60 10.55
N MET A 205 11.27 4.29 10.74
CA MET A 205 12.12 3.50 11.62
C MET A 205 13.02 2.55 10.83
N LEU A 206 14.22 2.33 11.37
CA LEU A 206 15.13 1.26 10.98
C LEU A 206 15.20 0.21 12.09
N LEU A 207 14.84 -1.03 11.76
CA LEU A 207 14.90 -2.14 12.70
C LEU A 207 16.34 -2.53 13.00
N CYS A 208 16.69 -2.59 14.29
CA CYS A 208 17.89 -3.22 14.80
C CYS A 208 17.52 -4.60 15.37
N ARG A 209 17.90 -5.65 14.64
CA ARG A 209 17.58 -7.03 15.02
C ARG A 209 18.36 -7.47 16.27
N LYS A 210 17.85 -8.49 16.96
CA LYS A 210 18.46 -9.04 18.17
C LYS A 210 19.92 -9.51 17.99
N ASP A 211 20.24 -10.11 16.84
CA ASP A 211 21.59 -10.55 16.51
C ASP A 211 22.56 -9.36 16.35
N VAL A 212 22.12 -8.32 15.64
CA VAL A 212 22.87 -7.06 15.52
C VAL A 212 23.10 -6.42 16.90
N LEU A 213 22.07 -6.36 17.75
CA LEU A 213 22.20 -5.84 19.12
C LEU A 213 23.19 -6.64 19.97
N ALA A 214 23.15 -7.97 19.87
CA ALA A 214 24.07 -8.84 20.58
C ALA A 214 25.53 -8.63 20.17
N GLU A 215 25.77 -8.37 18.89
CA GLU A 215 27.10 -8.09 18.36
C GLU A 215 27.59 -6.67 18.70
N LEU A 216 26.69 -5.68 18.70
CA LEU A 216 26.99 -4.32 19.13
C LEU A 216 27.28 -4.23 20.63
N GLY A 217 26.69 -5.13 21.43
CA GLY A 217 26.73 -5.10 22.89
C GLY A 217 25.93 -3.93 23.48
N LYS A 218 24.94 -3.42 22.74
CA LYS A 218 24.14 -2.25 23.09
C LYS A 218 22.66 -2.56 23.26
N GLY A 219 21.97 -1.79 24.10
CA GLY A 219 20.55 -1.97 24.42
C GLY A 219 19.69 -0.71 24.22
N PRO A 220 18.39 -0.80 24.57
CA PRO A 220 17.49 0.35 24.54
C PRO A 220 18.02 1.54 25.36
N GLY A 221 17.87 2.75 24.82
CA GLY A 221 18.33 3.99 25.43
C GLY A 221 19.78 4.36 25.10
N GLU A 222 20.57 3.45 24.52
CA GLU A 222 21.94 3.76 24.09
C GLU A 222 21.98 4.38 22.70
N VAL A 223 23.03 5.18 22.47
CA VAL A 223 23.26 5.86 21.19
C VAL A 223 24.12 4.98 20.28
N VAL A 224 23.74 4.93 19.00
CA VAL A 224 24.45 4.23 17.93
C VAL A 224 24.72 5.18 16.78
N HIS A 225 25.86 4.97 16.10
CA HIS A 225 26.13 5.61 14.81
C HIS A 225 25.62 4.71 13.71
N VAL A 226 24.78 5.23 12.83
CA VAL A 226 24.17 4.47 11.75
C VAL A 226 24.57 5.08 10.42
N THR A 227 25.17 4.25 9.57
CA THR A 227 25.42 4.55 8.17
C THR A 227 24.39 3.80 7.34
N VAL A 228 23.67 4.48 6.45
CA VAL A 228 22.63 3.89 5.60
C VAL A 228 22.95 4.15 4.15
N THR A 229 22.93 3.10 3.33
CA THR A 229 23.05 3.19 1.88
C THR A 229 21.85 2.54 1.21
N LEU A 230 21.47 3.04 0.04
CA LEU A 230 20.35 2.50 -0.71
C LEU A 230 20.70 1.10 -1.26
N ASP A 231 19.85 0.11 -0.97
CA ASP A 231 20.01 -1.27 -1.44
C ASP A 231 19.17 -1.49 -2.70
N LEU A 232 19.76 -1.24 -3.87
CA LEU A 232 19.16 -1.56 -5.17
C LEU A 232 19.50 -2.97 -5.67
N ALA A 233 20.29 -3.73 -4.92
CA ALA A 233 20.65 -5.08 -5.31
C ALA A 233 19.38 -5.96 -5.35
N PRO A 234 19.18 -6.76 -6.41
CA PRO A 234 18.08 -7.70 -6.47
C PRO A 234 18.08 -8.61 -5.24
N ARG A 235 17.00 -8.55 -4.46
CA ARG A 235 16.77 -9.50 -3.38
C ARG A 235 16.13 -10.73 -3.98
N GLU A 236 16.95 -11.65 -4.48
CA GLU A 236 16.51 -13.03 -4.54
C GLU A 236 16.17 -13.43 -3.10
N ALA A 237 14.93 -13.89 -2.89
CA ALA A 237 14.69 -14.63 -1.66
C ALA A 237 15.56 -15.88 -1.81
N ASP A 238 16.66 -15.97 -1.06
CA ASP A 238 17.46 -17.19 -1.00
C ASP A 238 16.51 -18.33 -0.68
N VAL A 239 16.20 -19.11 -1.72
CA VAL A 239 15.32 -20.27 -1.60
C VAL A 239 16.15 -21.28 -0.84
N PRO A 240 15.77 -21.68 0.39
CA PRO A 240 16.57 -22.63 1.13
C PRO A 240 16.79 -23.89 0.29
N ASP A 241 18.00 -24.46 0.29
CA ASP A 241 18.35 -25.62 -0.54
C ASP A 241 17.36 -26.77 -0.42
N ALA A 242 16.83 -26.97 0.80
CA ALA A 242 15.81 -27.98 1.08
C ALA A 242 14.48 -27.70 0.37
N LEU A 243 14.08 -26.43 0.25
CA LEU A 243 12.89 -26.03 -0.52
C LEU A 243 13.16 -26.12 -2.02
N ALA A 244 14.34 -25.70 -2.48
CA ALA A 244 14.71 -25.83 -3.88
C ALA A 244 14.68 -27.30 -4.33
N THR A 245 15.30 -28.19 -3.54
CA THR A 245 15.33 -29.63 -3.78
C THR A 245 13.94 -30.24 -3.77
N ALA A 246 13.08 -29.85 -2.81
CA ALA A 246 11.70 -30.34 -2.76
C ALA A 246 10.85 -29.88 -3.96
N ILE A 247 11.09 -28.66 -4.47
CA ILE A 247 10.42 -28.16 -5.67
C ILE A 247 10.90 -28.91 -6.93
N ASP A 248 12.19 -29.23 -7.03
CA ASP A 248 12.72 -29.98 -8.17
C ASP A 248 12.32 -31.46 -8.15
N ALA A 249 12.08 -32.02 -6.96
CA ALA A 249 11.64 -33.40 -6.81
C ALA A 249 10.17 -33.62 -7.22
N GLU A 250 9.33 -32.58 -7.21
CA GLU A 250 7.90 -32.68 -7.51
C GLU A 250 7.56 -32.17 -8.93
N PRO A 251 6.99 -33.01 -9.81
CA PRO A 251 6.59 -32.61 -11.14
C PRO A 251 5.65 -31.39 -11.15
N GLY A 252 6.01 -30.36 -11.91
CA GLY A 252 5.20 -29.14 -12.06
C GLY A 252 5.33 -28.13 -10.92
N ALA A 253 5.99 -28.47 -9.79
CA ALA A 253 6.18 -27.55 -8.68
C ALA A 253 7.11 -26.38 -9.06
N ARG A 254 8.14 -26.61 -9.89
CA ARG A 254 9.03 -25.55 -10.40
C ARG A 254 8.29 -24.46 -11.18
N ALA A 255 7.45 -24.87 -12.13
CA ALA A 255 6.63 -23.93 -12.91
C ALA A 255 5.59 -23.21 -12.03
N ALA A 256 4.99 -23.92 -11.06
CA ALA A 256 4.07 -23.31 -10.11
C ALA A 256 4.77 -22.28 -9.20
N TRP A 257 5.98 -22.57 -8.75
CA TRP A 257 6.84 -21.70 -7.95
C TRP A 257 7.20 -20.41 -8.70
N GLU A 258 7.63 -20.52 -9.96
CA GLU A 258 7.98 -19.36 -10.79
C GLU A 258 6.78 -18.46 -11.10
N ALA A 259 5.59 -19.06 -11.19
CA ALA A 259 4.33 -18.32 -11.34
C ALA A 259 3.88 -17.60 -10.05
N LEU A 260 4.50 -17.86 -8.89
CA LEU A 260 4.17 -17.15 -7.66
C LEU A 260 4.77 -15.74 -7.63
N SER A 261 4.02 -14.81 -7.03
CA SER A 261 4.52 -13.45 -6.76
C SER A 261 5.79 -13.50 -5.89
N PRO A 262 6.72 -12.53 -6.03
CA PRO A 262 7.94 -12.48 -5.23
C PRO A 262 7.69 -12.51 -3.71
N SER A 263 6.60 -11.88 -3.24
CA SER A 263 6.23 -11.90 -1.82
C SER A 263 5.81 -13.30 -1.34
N MET A 264 5.06 -14.05 -2.15
CA MET A 264 4.68 -15.42 -1.81
C MET A 264 5.89 -16.35 -1.78
N ARG A 265 6.80 -16.22 -2.76
CA ARG A 265 8.06 -16.97 -2.76
C ARG A 265 8.88 -16.68 -1.50
N ARG A 266 8.98 -15.40 -1.12
CA ARG A 266 9.66 -14.98 0.11
C ARG A 266 9.01 -15.53 1.38
N GLU A 267 7.68 -15.53 1.47
CA GLU A 267 6.94 -16.10 2.62
C GLU A 267 7.27 -17.59 2.80
N PHE A 268 7.22 -18.39 1.72
CA PHE A 268 7.59 -19.81 1.77
C PHE A 268 9.06 -20.01 2.13
N ALA A 269 9.97 -19.26 1.51
CA ALA A 269 11.40 -19.33 1.79
C ALA A 269 11.70 -19.06 3.29
N LEU A 270 11.12 -18.00 3.85
CA LEU A 270 11.27 -17.66 5.27
C LEU A 270 10.64 -18.72 6.20
N TRP A 271 9.46 -19.23 5.84
CA TRP A 271 8.80 -20.27 6.64
C TRP A 271 9.60 -21.57 6.68
N ILE A 272 10.27 -21.94 5.60
CA ILE A 272 11.17 -23.11 5.60
C ILE A 272 12.48 -22.79 6.34
N ALA A 273 13.08 -21.62 6.10
CA ALA A 273 14.35 -21.22 6.73
C ALA A 273 14.26 -21.14 8.27
N ASP A 274 13.12 -20.70 8.80
CA ASP A 274 12.87 -20.60 10.25
C ASP A 274 12.82 -21.98 10.95
N ALA A 275 12.58 -23.07 10.22
CA ALA A 275 12.55 -24.42 10.79
C ALA A 275 13.96 -24.98 11.03
N LYS A 276 14.55 -24.64 12.19
CA LYS A 276 15.90 -25.08 12.59
C LYS A 276 16.06 -26.59 12.80
N ARG A 277 14.97 -27.30 13.12
CA ARG A 277 14.96 -28.75 13.32
C ARG A 277 14.65 -29.48 12.01
N PRO A 278 15.43 -30.51 11.61
CA PRO A 278 15.18 -31.28 10.39
C PRO A 278 13.73 -31.81 10.29
N GLU A 279 13.22 -32.41 11.36
CA GLU A 279 11.85 -32.95 11.37
C GLU A 279 10.77 -31.88 11.13
N THR A 280 10.99 -30.67 11.65
CA THR A 280 10.06 -29.55 11.46
C THR A 280 10.16 -29.00 10.05
N ARG A 281 11.37 -28.95 9.48
CA ARG A 281 11.60 -28.52 8.10
C ARG A 281 10.91 -29.46 7.13
N ASP A 282 11.08 -30.77 7.30
CA ASP A 282 10.45 -31.78 6.44
C ASP A 282 8.92 -31.71 6.52
N ALA A 283 8.36 -31.57 7.72
CA ALA A 283 6.92 -31.39 7.90
C ALA A 283 6.38 -30.10 7.24
N ARG A 284 7.15 -29.00 7.25
CA ARG A 284 6.78 -27.76 6.54
C ARG A 284 6.92 -27.94 5.02
N LEU A 285 7.94 -28.65 4.52
CA LEU A 285 8.11 -28.95 3.10
C LEU A 285 6.96 -29.80 2.55
N SER A 286 6.55 -30.86 3.25
CA SER A 286 5.39 -31.69 2.86
C SER A 286 4.09 -30.90 2.77
N LYS A 287 3.98 -29.77 3.47
CA LYS A 287 2.84 -28.83 3.37
C LYS A 287 3.04 -27.78 2.28
N ALA A 288 4.26 -27.28 2.13
CA ALA A 288 4.58 -26.22 1.19
C ALA A 288 4.35 -26.66 -0.26
N ILE A 289 4.79 -27.86 -0.65
CA ILE A 289 4.71 -28.33 -2.03
C ILE A 289 3.26 -28.38 -2.58
N PRO A 290 2.28 -29.00 -1.88
CA PRO A 290 0.88 -28.95 -2.32
C PRO A 290 0.30 -27.52 -2.38
N MET A 291 0.75 -26.62 -1.50
CA MET A 291 0.30 -25.23 -1.48
C MET A 291 0.87 -24.44 -2.66
N ILE A 292 2.14 -24.67 -3.00
CA ILE A 292 2.79 -24.10 -4.19
C ILE A 292 2.08 -24.56 -5.46
N LEU A 293 1.83 -25.86 -5.61
CA LEU A 293 1.11 -26.43 -6.75
C LEU A 293 -0.30 -25.84 -6.90
N SER A 294 -1.01 -25.63 -5.80
CA SER A 294 -2.34 -25.02 -5.78
C SER A 294 -2.33 -23.48 -5.74
N ARG A 295 -1.14 -22.85 -5.80
CA ARG A 295 -0.91 -21.40 -5.71
C ARG A 295 -1.58 -20.74 -4.50
N LYS A 296 -1.68 -21.47 -3.39
CA LYS A 296 -2.25 -21.00 -2.14
C LYS A 296 -1.16 -20.31 -1.30
N ARG A 297 -1.53 -19.24 -0.61
CA ARG A 297 -0.66 -18.58 0.37
C ARG A 297 -0.56 -19.41 1.64
N LEU A 298 0.54 -19.23 2.37
CA LEU A 298 0.61 -19.62 3.78
C LEU A 298 -0.53 -18.90 4.51
N LYS A 299 -1.45 -19.67 5.11
CA LYS A 299 -2.42 -19.08 6.03
C LYS A 299 -1.62 -18.59 7.24
N GLY A 300 -1.62 -17.28 7.44
CA GLY A 300 -1.19 -16.65 8.70
C GLY A 300 -2.13 -17.02 9.83
#